data_AF-A0A348PP73-F1
#
_entry.id   AF-A0A348PP73-F1
#
_cell.length_a   1.000
_cell.length_b   1.000
_cell.length_c   1.000
_cell.angle_alpha   90.00
_cell.angle_beta   90.00
_cell.angle_gamma   90.00
#
_symmetry.space_group_name_H-M   'P 1'
#
loop_
_entity.id
_entity.type
_entity.pdbx_description
1 polymer ?
#
loop_
_entity_poly.entity_id
_entity_poly.type
_entity_poly.pdbx_seq_one_letter_code
_entity_poly.pdbx_strand_id
1 'polypeptide(L)'
;MAKHSSRDNSSTQISASSEKDRAWRNALILMRIPFSVFLMPVFWFALSNSNQDFNHWTAFAVFIIIHVFMYPASNGYNSYHDKDEESIGGLENPPLVNQELFYLVMLFDATAIIGAYLISPLFAAMVFVYTMVSKAYSFDKIRLKRYPIASTVVVTVFQGAFTYGMVLIALSLPIDKTQMIYAAISTFLIAGSYPLTQIYQHKEDHERGDKTLSLKLGIKGTFIFSSFMFLLGFSGIVASYFMENKVVDIAILIIATAPIGFYFFRWMVRSWKNDDHINFRNTMNMNAISSIALSLAFITMLVLHHFKFIY
;
A
#
# COMPACT_ATOMS: atom_id res chain seq x y z
N MET A 1 3.85 -54.46 35.67
CA MET A 1 2.97 -53.31 35.33
C MET A 1 3.88 -52.11 35.03
N ALA A 2 3.51 -51.26 34.07
CA ALA A 2 4.22 -50.05 33.58
C ALA A 2 5.36 -50.26 32.54
N LYS A 3 4.98 -50.37 31.26
CA LYS A 3 5.81 -49.99 30.10
C LYS A 3 4.92 -49.69 28.88
N HIS A 4 4.05 -48.69 28.99
CA HIS A 4 3.27 -48.14 27.86
C HIS A 4 2.83 -46.70 28.18
N SER A 5 3.69 -45.71 27.91
CA SER A 5 3.32 -44.28 28.07
C SER A 5 4.24 -43.30 27.32
N SER A 6 5.44 -43.69 26.88
CA SER A 6 6.40 -42.73 26.29
C SER A 6 6.33 -42.51 24.78
N ARG A 7 5.72 -43.43 24.00
CA ARG A 7 5.64 -43.31 22.52
C ARG A 7 4.45 -42.47 22.03
N ASP A 8 3.34 -42.45 22.77
CA ASP A 8 2.15 -41.66 22.42
C ASP A 8 2.34 -40.16 22.68
N ASN A 9 3.06 -39.79 23.74
CA ASN A 9 3.32 -38.38 24.03
C ASN A 9 4.22 -37.70 22.98
N SER A 10 5.12 -38.43 22.34
CA SER A 10 6.02 -37.85 21.32
C SER A 10 5.30 -37.56 20.00
N SER A 11 4.38 -38.43 19.55
CA SER A 11 3.64 -38.22 18.30
C SER A 11 2.64 -37.07 18.42
N THR A 12 1.94 -36.96 19.55
CA THR A 12 1.00 -35.85 19.82
C THR A 12 1.72 -34.51 20.00
N GLN A 13 2.90 -34.49 20.62
CA GLN A 13 3.70 -33.27 20.72
C GLN A 13 4.26 -32.81 19.36
N ILE A 14 4.69 -33.74 18.49
CA ILE A 14 5.17 -33.43 17.14
C ILE A 14 4.02 -32.92 16.25
N SER A 15 2.81 -33.46 16.37
CA SER A 15 1.66 -32.95 15.61
C SER A 15 1.28 -31.54 16.06
N ALA A 16 1.23 -31.30 17.38
CA ALA A 16 0.90 -29.99 17.95
C ALA A 16 1.94 -28.91 17.62
N SER A 17 3.24 -29.24 17.63
CA SER A 17 4.28 -28.29 17.20
C SER A 17 4.14 -27.95 15.71
N SER A 18 3.84 -28.95 14.87
CA SER A 18 3.64 -28.73 13.43
C SER A 18 2.40 -27.88 13.10
N GLU A 19 1.34 -27.98 13.89
CA GLU A 19 0.14 -27.16 13.77
C GLU A 19 0.41 -25.71 14.16
N LYS A 20 1.13 -25.50 15.26
CA LYS A 20 1.53 -24.17 15.72
C LYS A 20 2.46 -23.48 14.71
N ASP A 21 3.43 -24.21 14.17
CA ASP A 21 4.34 -23.69 13.13
C ASP A 21 3.57 -23.29 11.87
N ARG A 22 2.57 -24.10 11.48
CA ARG A 22 1.68 -23.78 10.36
C ARG A 22 0.83 -22.54 10.66
N ALA A 23 0.35 -22.36 11.89
CA ALA A 23 -0.42 -21.19 12.28
C ALA A 23 0.41 -19.88 12.16
N TRP A 24 1.64 -19.86 12.66
CA TRP A 24 2.54 -18.71 12.52
C TRP A 24 2.94 -18.43 11.07
N ARG A 25 3.16 -19.48 10.28
CA ARG A 25 3.42 -19.33 8.84
C ARG A 25 2.22 -18.69 8.13
N ASN A 26 1.00 -19.15 8.40
CA ASN A 26 -0.21 -18.57 7.82
C ASN A 26 -0.41 -17.12 8.27
N ALA A 27 -0.16 -16.81 9.54
CA ALA A 27 -0.20 -15.45 10.04
C ALA A 27 0.77 -14.53 9.27
N LEU A 28 2.02 -14.98 9.06
CA LEU A 28 3.02 -14.22 8.28
C LEU A 28 2.59 -14.01 6.81
N ILE A 29 1.95 -15.00 6.19
CA ILE A 29 1.40 -14.86 4.83
C ILE A 29 0.31 -13.77 4.82
N LEU A 30 -0.60 -13.79 5.79
CA LEU A 30 -1.71 -12.83 5.90
C LEU A 30 -1.27 -11.39 6.25
N MET A 31 -0.07 -11.21 6.79
CA MET A 31 0.55 -9.88 6.92
C MET A 31 0.82 -9.24 5.55
N ARG A 32 0.90 -10.03 4.47
CA ARG A 32 1.12 -9.55 3.10
C ARG A 32 2.32 -8.61 2.98
N ILE A 33 3.44 -8.94 3.63
CA ILE A 33 4.67 -8.13 3.59
C ILE A 33 5.10 -7.81 2.15
N PRO A 34 5.09 -8.76 1.19
CA PRO A 34 5.44 -8.45 -0.19
C PRO A 34 4.51 -7.42 -0.87
N PHE A 35 3.25 -7.30 -0.43
CA PHE A 35 2.30 -6.34 -0.99
C PHE A 35 2.75 -4.90 -0.71
N SER A 36 3.52 -4.65 0.35
CA SER A 36 4.10 -3.33 0.65
C SER A 36 4.99 -2.81 -0.48
N VAL A 37 5.50 -3.68 -1.36
CA VAL A 37 6.22 -3.28 -2.58
C VAL A 37 5.35 -2.38 -3.45
N PHE A 38 4.03 -2.58 -3.50
CA PHE A 38 3.12 -1.77 -4.30
C PHE A 38 2.86 -0.38 -3.70
N LEU A 39 3.27 -0.14 -2.46
CA LEU A 39 3.03 1.11 -1.72
C LEU A 39 4.28 2.01 -1.63
N MET A 40 5.43 1.54 -2.13
CA MET A 40 6.69 2.28 -2.16
C MET A 40 6.71 3.59 -2.95
N PRO A 41 5.96 3.77 -4.06
CA PRO A 41 6.13 4.95 -4.91
C PRO A 41 5.98 6.28 -4.19
N VAL A 42 5.07 6.40 -3.21
CA VAL A 42 4.87 7.65 -2.46
C VAL A 42 6.09 7.99 -1.60
N PHE A 43 6.74 6.98 -1.02
CA PHE A 43 7.99 7.16 -0.27
C PHE A 43 9.11 7.68 -1.18
N TRP A 44 9.31 7.03 -2.32
CA TRP A 44 10.35 7.45 -3.27
C TRP A 44 10.03 8.83 -3.87
N PHE A 45 8.77 9.13 -4.11
CA PHE A 45 8.32 10.43 -4.61
C PHE A 45 8.61 11.56 -3.61
N ALA A 46 8.45 11.31 -2.31
CA ALA A 46 8.81 12.25 -1.26
C ALA A 46 10.32 12.50 -1.22
N LEU A 47 11.14 11.45 -1.31
CA LEU A 47 12.60 11.60 -1.31
C LEU A 47 13.12 12.28 -2.58
N SER A 48 12.63 11.90 -3.76
CA SER A 48 13.14 12.45 -5.04
C SER A 48 12.84 13.94 -5.20
N ASN A 49 11.83 14.44 -4.48
CA ASN A 49 11.38 15.83 -4.51
C ASN A 49 11.73 16.62 -3.25
N SER A 50 12.52 16.05 -2.33
CA SER A 50 13.11 16.83 -1.26
C SER A 50 14.29 17.62 -1.83
N ASN A 51 14.17 18.95 -1.88
CA ASN A 51 15.23 19.84 -2.37
C ASN A 51 16.39 20.03 -1.36
N GLN A 52 16.45 19.21 -0.31
CA GLN A 52 17.44 19.30 0.77
C GLN A 52 18.02 17.92 1.07
N ASP A 53 19.28 17.91 1.51
CA ASP A 53 19.93 16.69 1.97
C ASP A 53 19.24 16.16 3.24
N PHE A 54 19.18 14.83 3.36
CA PHE A 54 18.59 14.14 4.49
C PHE A 54 19.47 12.97 4.94
N ASN A 55 19.28 12.53 6.19
CA ASN A 55 20.02 11.39 6.71
C ASN A 55 19.52 10.07 6.08
N HIS A 56 20.38 9.40 5.32
CA HIS A 56 20.04 8.15 4.62
C HIS A 56 19.73 6.98 5.57
N TRP A 57 20.34 6.92 6.76
CA TRP A 57 20.02 5.89 7.76
C TRP A 57 18.64 6.12 8.35
N THR A 58 18.25 7.38 8.61
CA THR A 58 16.89 7.72 9.00
C THR A 58 15.91 7.37 7.90
N ALA A 59 16.20 7.70 6.63
CA ALA A 59 15.34 7.32 5.50
C ALA A 59 15.16 5.81 5.38
N PHE A 60 16.24 5.03 5.55
CA PHE A 60 16.17 3.57 5.59
C PHE A 60 15.32 3.07 6.77
N ALA A 61 15.50 3.62 7.97
CA ALA A 61 14.69 3.26 9.13
C ALA A 61 13.20 3.58 8.91
N VAL A 62 12.87 4.75 8.36
CA VAL A 62 11.49 5.15 8.00
C VAL A 62 10.92 4.18 6.96
N PHE A 63 11.70 3.80 5.95
CA PHE A 63 11.28 2.83 4.95
C PHE A 63 10.89 1.50 5.61
N ILE A 64 11.72 0.98 6.52
CA ILE A 64 11.44 -0.26 7.26
C ILE A 64 10.21 -0.13 8.15
N ILE A 65 10.09 0.96 8.91
CA ILE A 65 8.92 1.22 9.78
C ILE A 65 7.62 1.20 8.97
N ILE A 66 7.59 1.88 7.82
CA ILE A 66 6.40 1.99 6.99
C ILE A 66 6.10 0.67 6.26
N HIS A 67 7.08 0.12 5.54
CA HIS A 67 6.82 -0.97 4.56
C HIS A 67 6.94 -2.37 5.16
N VAL A 68 7.72 -2.55 6.23
CA VAL A 68 7.89 -3.87 6.86
C VAL A 68 6.98 -4.02 8.08
N PHE A 69 6.69 -2.94 8.80
CA PHE A 69 5.86 -3.02 10.02
C PHE A 69 4.46 -2.45 9.83
N MET A 70 4.32 -1.15 9.58
CA MET A 70 3.03 -0.45 9.59
C MET A 70 2.07 -0.95 8.50
N TYR A 71 2.51 -1.02 7.23
CA TYR A 71 1.65 -1.53 6.14
C TYR A 71 1.30 -3.01 6.30
N PRO A 72 2.23 -3.92 6.67
CA PRO A 72 1.86 -5.30 6.91
C PRO A 72 0.94 -5.49 8.11
N ALA A 73 1.08 -4.70 9.18
CA ALA A 73 0.14 -4.72 10.31
C ALA A 73 -1.28 -4.30 9.88
N SER A 74 -1.38 -3.23 9.07
CA SER A 74 -2.64 -2.79 8.45
C SER A 74 -3.28 -3.90 7.61
N ASN A 75 -2.49 -4.58 6.77
CA ASN A 75 -2.95 -5.66 5.91
C ASN A 75 -3.39 -6.90 6.72
N GLY A 76 -2.62 -7.27 7.74
CA GLY A 76 -2.93 -8.40 8.62
C GLY A 76 -4.18 -8.14 9.47
N TYR A 77 -4.36 -6.91 9.97
CA TYR A 77 -5.57 -6.52 10.70
C TYR A 77 -6.81 -6.58 9.80
N ASN A 78 -6.67 -6.11 8.57
CA ASN A 78 -7.73 -6.20 7.56
C ASN A 78 -8.11 -7.68 7.30
N SER A 79 -7.12 -8.54 7.04
CA SER A 79 -7.36 -9.98 6.84
C SER A 79 -8.00 -10.65 8.07
N TYR A 80 -7.58 -10.27 9.29
CA TYR A 80 -8.14 -10.83 10.53
C TYR A 80 -9.65 -10.55 10.70
N HIS A 81 -10.09 -9.35 10.32
CA HIS A 81 -11.49 -8.94 10.43
C HIS A 81 -12.35 -9.40 9.26
N ASP A 82 -11.81 -9.39 8.05
CA ASP A 82 -12.57 -9.70 6.85
C ASP A 82 -12.72 -11.20 6.62
N LYS A 83 -11.73 -12.01 7.07
CA LYS A 83 -11.73 -13.48 6.98
C LYS A 83 -12.01 -13.97 5.56
N ASP A 84 -11.38 -13.30 4.59
CA ASP A 84 -11.57 -13.55 3.17
C ASP A 84 -11.13 -14.96 2.80
N GLU A 85 -11.97 -15.65 2.03
CA GLU A 85 -11.68 -16.98 1.47
C GLU A 85 -11.34 -16.89 -0.03
N GLU A 86 -11.80 -15.83 -0.72
CA GLU A 86 -11.41 -15.55 -2.11
C GLU A 86 -10.12 -14.71 -2.16
N SER A 87 -9.63 -14.45 -3.38
CA SER A 87 -8.40 -13.69 -3.58
C SER A 87 -8.48 -12.27 -3.00
N ILE A 88 -7.41 -11.85 -2.34
CA ILE A 88 -7.23 -10.49 -1.79
C ILE A 88 -5.92 -9.89 -2.29
N GLY A 89 -5.74 -8.57 -2.18
CA GLY A 89 -4.52 -7.91 -2.64
C GLY A 89 -3.25 -8.63 -2.21
N GLY A 90 -2.46 -9.11 -3.17
CA GLY A 90 -1.21 -9.84 -2.94
C GLY A 90 -1.33 -11.36 -2.72
N LEU A 91 -2.53 -11.91 -2.49
CA LEU A 91 -2.76 -13.34 -2.24
C LEU A 91 -3.93 -13.87 -3.08
N GLU A 92 -3.64 -14.71 -4.07
CA GLU A 92 -4.69 -15.36 -4.89
C GLU A 92 -5.50 -16.38 -4.09
N ASN A 93 -4.85 -17.05 -3.12
CA ASN A 93 -5.47 -18.05 -2.24
C ASN A 93 -5.01 -17.76 -0.80
N PRO A 94 -5.70 -16.88 -0.04
CA PRO A 94 -5.31 -16.58 1.34
C PRO A 94 -5.53 -17.80 2.24
N PRO A 95 -4.62 -18.06 3.21
CA PRO A 95 -4.86 -19.09 4.22
C PRO A 95 -5.93 -18.62 5.22
N LEU A 96 -6.56 -19.56 5.92
CA LEU A 96 -7.53 -19.24 6.97
C LEU A 96 -6.89 -18.42 8.10
N VAL A 97 -7.65 -17.43 8.58
CA VAL A 97 -7.28 -16.58 9.71
C VAL A 97 -7.18 -17.39 11.00
N ASN A 98 -6.19 -17.07 11.82
CA ASN A 98 -5.98 -17.64 13.14
C ASN A 98 -5.68 -16.53 14.18
N GLN A 99 -5.54 -16.92 15.45
CA GLN A 99 -5.31 -15.97 16.53
C GLN A 99 -3.86 -15.43 16.53
N GLU A 100 -2.91 -16.20 16.01
CA GLU A 100 -1.51 -15.81 15.84
C GLU A 100 -1.37 -14.55 14.96
N LEU A 101 -2.23 -14.40 13.94
CA LEU A 101 -2.28 -13.18 13.12
C LEU A 101 -2.53 -11.93 13.97
N PHE A 102 -3.48 -11.98 14.91
CA PHE A 102 -3.76 -10.82 15.76
C PHE A 102 -2.57 -10.46 16.65
N TYR A 103 -1.90 -11.45 17.23
CA TYR A 103 -0.68 -11.21 18.01
C TYR A 103 0.43 -10.60 17.17
N LEU A 104 0.61 -11.09 15.94
CA LEU A 104 1.62 -10.59 15.02
C LEU A 104 1.34 -9.14 14.57
N VAL A 105 0.08 -8.81 14.30
CA VAL A 105 -0.37 -7.44 14.00
C VAL A 105 -0.04 -6.51 15.16
N MET A 106 -0.39 -6.89 16.39
CA MET A 106 -0.11 -6.07 17.58
C MET A 106 1.40 -5.87 17.81
N LEU A 107 2.21 -6.92 17.57
CA LEU A 107 3.66 -6.83 17.64
C LEU A 107 4.22 -5.86 16.60
N PHE A 108 3.74 -5.92 15.35
CA PHE A 108 4.21 -5.04 14.27
C PHE A 108 3.78 -3.59 14.51
N ASP A 109 2.56 -3.34 14.99
CA ASP A 109 2.10 -2.00 15.36
C ASP A 109 2.96 -1.40 16.47
N ALA A 110 3.20 -2.16 17.55
CA ALA A 110 4.05 -1.71 18.65
C ALA A 110 5.47 -1.42 18.17
N THR A 111 6.03 -2.30 17.32
CA THR A 111 7.36 -2.11 16.75
C THR A 111 7.44 -0.88 15.85
N ALA A 112 6.44 -0.63 15.01
CA ALA A 112 6.36 0.55 14.15
C ALA A 112 6.29 1.84 14.98
N ILE A 113 5.42 1.89 15.99
CA ILE A 113 5.22 3.09 16.82
C ILE A 113 6.44 3.37 17.69
N ILE A 114 7.01 2.35 18.34
CA ILE A 114 8.21 2.49 19.17
C ILE A 114 9.40 2.90 18.27
N GLY A 115 9.59 2.23 17.13
CA GLY A 115 10.63 2.59 16.17
C GLY A 115 10.50 4.02 15.65
N ALA A 116 9.27 4.47 15.37
CA ALA A 116 9.00 5.84 14.96
C ALA A 116 9.30 6.84 16.07
N TYR A 117 9.02 6.50 17.33
CA TYR A 117 9.32 7.36 18.49
C TYR A 117 10.82 7.58 18.68
N LEU A 118 11.64 6.57 18.37
CA LEU A 118 13.11 6.70 18.38
C LEU A 118 13.65 7.65 17.30
N ILE A 119 12.85 7.95 16.26
CA ILE A 119 13.19 8.95 15.23
C ILE A 119 12.67 10.33 15.65
N SER A 120 11.36 10.45 15.88
CA SER A 120 10.78 11.67 16.47
C SER A 120 9.39 11.42 17.06
N PRO A 121 9.01 12.12 18.16
CA PRO A 121 7.66 11.99 18.73
C PRO A 121 6.54 12.35 17.75
N LEU A 122 6.75 13.33 16.86
CA LEU A 122 5.76 13.72 15.87
C LEU A 122 5.57 12.63 14.80
N PHE A 123 6.65 12.04 14.30
CA PHE A 123 6.55 10.90 13.37
C PHE A 123 5.84 9.71 14.02
N ALA A 124 6.12 9.41 15.29
CA ALA A 124 5.41 8.37 16.04
C ALA A 124 3.91 8.64 16.17
N ALA A 125 3.53 9.90 16.45
CA ALA A 125 2.14 10.31 16.49
C ALA A 125 1.46 10.12 15.13
N MET A 126 2.14 10.44 14.02
CA MET A 126 1.61 10.22 12.67
C MET A 126 1.43 8.74 12.34
N VAL A 127 2.41 7.89 12.65
CA VAL A 127 2.32 6.42 12.51
C VAL A 127 1.16 5.87 13.34
N PHE A 128 1.02 6.32 14.59
CA PHE A 128 -0.09 5.93 15.45
C PHE A 128 -1.46 6.31 14.85
N VAL A 129 -1.61 7.55 14.36
CA VAL A 129 -2.85 8.00 13.71
C VAL A 129 -3.15 7.18 12.46
N TYR A 130 -2.14 6.91 11.62
CA TYR A 130 -2.29 6.03 10.46
C TYR A 130 -2.78 4.64 10.87
N THR A 131 -2.15 4.03 11.88
CA THR A 131 -2.55 2.72 12.42
C THR A 131 -4.00 2.74 12.93
N MET A 132 -4.42 3.77 13.67
CA MET A 132 -5.80 3.87 14.17
C MET A 132 -6.82 4.01 13.03
N VAL A 133 -6.52 4.84 12.03
CA VAL A 133 -7.38 5.02 10.85
C VAL A 133 -7.49 3.72 10.04
N SER A 134 -6.36 3.04 9.82
CA SER A 134 -6.33 1.72 9.18
C SER A 134 -7.18 0.70 9.94
N LYS A 135 -7.09 0.65 11.29
CA LYS A 135 -7.93 -0.26 12.08
C LYS A 135 -9.41 0.09 12.01
N ALA A 136 -9.75 1.38 12.05
CA ALA A 136 -11.14 1.84 11.91
C ALA A 136 -11.74 1.47 10.54
N TYR A 137 -10.90 1.24 9.52
CA TYR A 137 -11.34 0.77 8.21
C TYR A 137 -12.01 -0.61 8.25
N SER A 138 -11.47 -1.56 9.02
CA SER A 138 -11.95 -2.95 9.09
C SER A 138 -12.69 -3.31 10.38
N PHE A 139 -12.54 -2.54 11.46
CA PHE A 139 -13.16 -2.86 12.75
C PHE A 139 -14.69 -2.80 12.70
N ASP A 140 -15.39 -3.89 13.03
CA ASP A 140 -16.83 -4.05 12.78
C ASP A 140 -17.75 -2.97 13.36
N LYS A 141 -17.37 -2.34 14.48
CA LYS A 141 -18.16 -1.26 15.09
C LYS A 141 -18.10 0.07 14.32
N ILE A 142 -17.06 0.27 13.51
CA ILE A 142 -16.83 1.49 12.71
C ILE A 142 -16.95 1.16 11.22
N ARG A 143 -16.13 0.20 10.76
CA ARG A 143 -16.07 -0.40 9.42
C ARG A 143 -16.22 0.64 8.32
N LEU A 144 -15.27 1.59 8.28
CA LEU A 144 -15.31 2.73 7.36
C LEU A 144 -15.56 2.33 5.90
N LYS A 145 -15.05 1.15 5.49
CA LYS A 145 -15.22 0.61 4.13
C LYS A 145 -16.67 0.44 3.66
N ARG A 146 -17.65 0.46 4.57
CA ARG A 146 -19.09 0.51 4.22
C ARG A 146 -19.52 1.83 3.58
N TYR A 147 -18.72 2.89 3.68
CA TYR A 147 -19.02 4.22 3.14
C TYR A 147 -18.15 4.51 1.91
N PRO A 148 -18.63 4.28 0.67
CA PRO A 148 -17.78 4.25 -0.53
C PRO A 148 -16.97 5.53 -0.74
N ILE A 149 -17.59 6.69 -0.52
CA ILE A 149 -16.94 7.99 -0.73
C ILE A 149 -16.00 8.32 0.43
N ALA A 150 -16.49 8.23 1.68
CA ALA A 150 -15.70 8.58 2.85
C ALA A 150 -14.48 7.67 3.02
N SER A 151 -14.65 6.36 2.81
CA SER A 151 -13.56 5.39 2.86
C SER A 151 -12.52 5.65 1.77
N THR A 152 -12.95 5.98 0.55
CA THR A 152 -12.03 6.36 -0.53
C THR A 152 -11.25 7.60 -0.17
N VAL A 153 -11.90 8.67 0.27
CA VAL A 153 -11.22 9.92 0.65
C VAL A 153 -10.20 9.67 1.75
N VAL A 154 -10.59 8.93 2.80
CA VAL A 154 -9.68 8.60 3.90
C VAL A 154 -8.50 7.77 3.41
N VAL A 155 -8.73 6.69 2.68
CA VAL A 155 -7.63 5.83 2.21
C VAL A 155 -6.69 6.59 1.27
N THR A 156 -7.22 7.37 0.33
CA THR A 156 -6.37 8.06 -0.66
C THR A 156 -5.59 9.21 -0.05
N VAL A 157 -6.17 9.95 0.92
CA VAL A 157 -5.44 10.99 1.66
C VAL A 157 -4.38 10.36 2.56
N PHE A 158 -4.70 9.27 3.26
CA PHE A 158 -3.75 8.63 4.18
C PHE A 158 -2.59 7.96 3.44
N GLN A 159 -2.86 7.22 2.36
CA GLN A 159 -1.81 6.59 1.56
C GLN A 159 -1.06 7.58 0.64
N GLY A 160 -1.70 8.69 0.26
CA GLY A 160 -1.10 9.77 -0.51
C GLY A 160 -0.49 10.85 0.38
N ALA A 161 -1.18 11.98 0.50
CA ALA A 161 -0.68 13.20 1.15
C ALA A 161 -0.14 12.99 2.57
N PHE A 162 -0.83 12.18 3.39
CA PHE A 162 -0.39 11.93 4.77
C PHE A 162 0.92 11.13 4.77
N THR A 163 1.02 10.04 4.02
CA THR A 163 2.28 9.28 3.88
C THR A 163 3.41 10.16 3.33
N TYR A 164 3.14 10.98 2.31
CA TYR A 164 4.11 11.91 1.76
C TYR A 164 4.66 12.86 2.85
N GLY A 165 3.77 13.55 3.56
CA GLY A 165 4.15 14.45 4.65
C GLY A 165 4.83 13.72 5.80
N MET A 166 4.39 12.50 6.13
CA MET A 166 4.95 11.67 7.18
C MET A 166 6.43 11.33 6.91
N VAL A 167 6.80 11.06 5.65
CA VAL A 167 8.19 10.85 5.25
C VAL A 167 9.02 12.13 5.43
N LEU A 168 8.52 13.28 4.99
CA LEU A 168 9.21 14.56 5.16
C LEU A 168 9.43 14.91 6.63
N ILE A 169 8.40 14.76 7.47
CA ILE A 169 8.48 15.01 8.92
C ILE A 169 9.50 14.09 9.59
N ALA A 170 9.53 12.80 9.24
CA ALA A 170 10.48 11.86 9.81
C ALA A 170 11.93 12.23 9.47
N LEU A 171 12.16 12.88 8.33
CA LEU A 171 13.45 13.35 7.86
C LEU A 171 13.77 14.79 8.26
N SER A 172 12.91 15.44 9.05
CA SER A 172 13.02 16.86 9.42
C SER A 172 13.09 17.82 8.22
N LEU A 173 12.44 17.44 7.12
CA LEU A 173 12.36 18.24 5.90
C LEU A 173 11.18 19.21 5.96
N PRO A 174 11.31 20.44 5.44
CA PRO A 174 10.24 21.42 5.47
C PRO A 174 9.09 21.02 4.53
N ILE A 175 7.87 21.35 4.95
CA ILE A 175 6.67 21.24 4.11
C ILE A 175 6.30 22.64 3.66
N ASP A 176 6.80 23.04 2.50
CA ASP A 176 6.43 24.29 1.84
C ASP A 176 5.25 24.09 0.87
N LYS A 177 4.88 25.15 0.14
CA LYS A 177 3.79 25.12 -0.83
C LYS A 177 4.01 24.07 -1.92
N THR A 178 5.24 23.85 -2.36
CA THR A 178 5.59 22.87 -3.39
C THR A 178 5.40 21.46 -2.85
N GLN A 179 5.88 21.18 -1.64
CA GLN A 179 5.68 19.88 -0.97
C GLN A 179 4.19 19.59 -0.72
N MET A 180 3.39 20.61 -0.39
CA MET A 180 1.92 20.45 -0.28
C MET A 180 1.26 20.08 -1.62
N ILE A 181 1.74 20.64 -2.74
CA ILE A 181 1.26 20.29 -4.08
C ILE A 181 1.62 18.84 -4.39
N TYR A 182 2.85 18.41 -4.11
CA TYR A 182 3.26 17.01 -4.30
C TYR A 182 2.49 16.04 -3.41
N ALA A 183 2.21 16.41 -2.16
CA ALA A 183 1.32 15.65 -1.29
C ALA A 183 -0.07 15.49 -1.92
N ALA A 184 -0.68 16.55 -2.45
CA ALA A 184 -1.98 16.48 -3.11
C ALA A 184 -1.95 15.62 -4.39
N ILE A 185 -0.89 15.75 -5.20
CA ILE A 185 -0.65 14.92 -6.39
C ILE A 185 -0.61 13.43 -6.02
N SER A 186 0.10 13.08 -4.95
CA SER A 186 0.18 11.68 -4.48
C SER A 186 -1.21 11.14 -4.12
N THR A 187 -2.07 11.94 -3.51
CA THR A 187 -3.48 11.59 -3.24
C THR A 187 -4.26 11.32 -4.52
N PHE A 188 -4.08 12.11 -5.59
CA PHE A 188 -4.75 11.85 -6.87
C PHE A 188 -4.26 10.55 -7.51
N LEU A 189 -2.96 10.27 -7.49
CA LEU A 189 -2.42 9.01 -8.00
C LEU A 189 -2.97 7.81 -7.22
N ILE A 190 -3.04 7.88 -5.90
CA ILE A 190 -3.65 6.83 -5.09
C ILE A 190 -5.16 6.74 -5.34
N ALA A 191 -5.86 7.86 -5.54
CA ALA A 191 -7.27 7.84 -5.91
C ALA A 191 -7.52 7.15 -7.25
N GLY A 192 -6.57 7.21 -8.18
CA GLY A 192 -6.63 6.42 -9.41
C GLY A 192 -6.39 4.93 -9.18
N SER A 193 -5.44 4.55 -8.32
CA SER A 193 -5.09 3.14 -8.13
C SER A 193 -6.04 2.39 -7.20
N TYR A 194 -6.50 3.03 -6.12
CA TYR A 194 -7.22 2.38 -5.04
C TYR A 194 -8.51 1.67 -5.50
N PRO A 195 -9.42 2.29 -6.27
CA PRO A 195 -10.61 1.61 -6.77
C PRO A 195 -10.29 0.42 -7.70
N LEU A 196 -9.19 0.49 -8.46
CA LEU A 196 -8.76 -0.64 -9.31
C LEU A 196 -8.35 -1.84 -8.47
N THR A 197 -7.81 -1.63 -7.27
CA THR A 197 -7.44 -2.74 -6.38
C THR A 197 -8.65 -3.57 -5.91
N GLN A 198 -9.86 -3.02 -6.03
CA GLN A 198 -11.12 -3.62 -5.60
C GLN A 198 -11.94 -4.18 -6.78
N ILE A 199 -11.53 -3.93 -8.02
CA ILE A 199 -12.39 -4.12 -9.20
C ILE A 199 -12.79 -5.58 -9.44
N TYR A 200 -11.95 -6.53 -9.02
CA TYR A 200 -12.21 -7.97 -9.13
C TYR A 200 -12.97 -8.55 -7.93
N GLN A 201 -13.16 -7.77 -6.86
CA GLN A 201 -13.77 -8.23 -5.61
C GLN A 201 -15.25 -7.85 -5.49
N HIS A 202 -15.90 -7.40 -6.57
CA HIS A 202 -17.27 -6.86 -6.52
C HIS A 202 -18.28 -7.83 -5.90
N LYS A 203 -18.20 -9.12 -6.24
CA LYS A 203 -19.09 -10.15 -5.72
C LYS A 203 -18.91 -10.33 -4.21
N GLU A 204 -17.68 -10.57 -3.79
CA GLU A 204 -17.32 -10.81 -2.38
C GLU A 204 -17.61 -9.58 -1.50
N ASP A 205 -17.29 -8.37 -1.99
CA ASP A 205 -17.62 -7.09 -1.32
C ASP A 205 -19.13 -6.95 -1.10
N HIS A 206 -19.92 -7.29 -2.12
CA HIS A 206 -21.38 -7.23 -2.04
C HIS A 206 -21.93 -8.26 -1.04
N GLU A 207 -21.42 -9.49 -1.04
CA GLU A 207 -21.84 -10.56 -0.10
C GLU A 207 -21.51 -10.21 1.37
N ARG A 208 -20.40 -9.50 1.63
CA ARG A 208 -20.05 -8.96 2.96
C ARG A 208 -20.88 -7.74 3.38
N GLY A 209 -21.68 -7.17 2.47
CA GLY A 209 -22.41 -5.93 2.68
C GLY A 209 -21.53 -4.68 2.69
N ASP A 210 -20.31 -4.77 2.16
CA ASP A 210 -19.44 -3.62 1.95
C ASP A 210 -19.88 -2.88 0.67
N LYS A 211 -19.74 -1.54 0.67
CA LYS A 211 -20.08 -0.70 -0.48
C LYS A 211 -18.83 0.06 -0.87
N THR A 212 -17.93 -0.61 -1.59
CA THR A 212 -16.71 0.02 -2.10
C THR A 212 -17.02 1.01 -3.23
N LEU A 213 -16.10 1.94 -3.50
CA LEU A 213 -16.29 2.89 -4.59
C LEU A 213 -16.33 2.17 -5.94
N SER A 214 -15.48 1.16 -6.12
CA SER A 214 -15.46 0.37 -7.35
C SER A 214 -16.78 -0.35 -7.59
N LEU A 215 -17.36 -0.97 -6.55
CA LEU A 215 -18.69 -1.59 -6.63
C LEU A 215 -19.78 -0.56 -6.98
N LYS A 216 -19.74 0.63 -6.35
CA LYS A 216 -20.71 1.71 -6.62
C LYS A 216 -20.63 2.24 -8.06
N LEU A 217 -19.43 2.35 -8.62
CA LEU A 217 -19.20 2.85 -9.98
C LEU A 217 -19.38 1.76 -11.04
N GLY A 218 -19.33 0.49 -10.65
CA GLY A 218 -19.18 -0.65 -11.55
C GLY A 218 -17.83 -0.67 -12.26
N ILE A 219 -17.59 -1.71 -13.07
CA ILE A 219 -16.32 -1.92 -13.78
C ILE A 219 -15.96 -0.72 -14.67
N LYS A 220 -16.91 -0.27 -15.53
CA LYS A 220 -16.68 0.84 -16.46
C LYS A 220 -16.42 2.16 -15.74
N GLY A 221 -17.25 2.49 -14.74
CA GLY A 221 -17.08 3.71 -13.96
C GLY A 221 -15.76 3.72 -13.17
N THR A 222 -15.32 2.56 -12.68
CA THR A 222 -14.03 2.42 -12.00
C THR A 222 -12.87 2.81 -12.92
N PHE A 223 -12.83 2.30 -14.16
CA PHE A 223 -11.79 2.67 -15.12
C PHE A 223 -11.83 4.15 -15.51
N ILE A 224 -13.03 4.72 -15.72
CA ILE A 224 -13.19 6.15 -16.07
C ILE A 224 -12.70 7.03 -14.92
N PHE A 225 -13.14 6.74 -13.69
CA PHE A 225 -12.72 7.47 -12.50
C PHE A 225 -11.20 7.39 -12.32
N SER A 226 -10.64 6.19 -12.46
CA SER A 226 -9.21 5.96 -12.33
C SER A 226 -8.41 6.72 -13.40
N SER A 227 -8.89 6.72 -14.65
CA SER A 227 -8.30 7.49 -15.74
C SER A 227 -8.27 8.98 -15.43
N PHE A 228 -9.36 9.53 -14.92
CA PHE A 228 -9.46 10.95 -14.55
C PHE A 228 -8.47 11.31 -13.43
N MET A 229 -8.42 10.50 -12.36
CA MET A 229 -7.53 10.74 -11.23
C MET A 229 -6.05 10.57 -11.59
N PHE A 230 -5.70 9.57 -12.41
CA PHE A 230 -4.35 9.42 -12.94
C PHE A 230 -3.96 10.58 -13.85
N LEU A 231 -4.86 11.08 -14.71
CA LEU A 231 -4.59 12.26 -15.54
C LEU A 231 -4.33 13.49 -14.66
N LEU A 232 -5.14 13.73 -13.62
CA LEU A 232 -4.90 14.82 -12.67
C LEU A 232 -3.55 14.69 -11.96
N GLY A 233 -3.24 13.51 -11.41
CA GLY A 233 -1.97 13.26 -10.73
C GLY A 233 -0.76 13.42 -11.66
N PHE A 234 -0.80 12.78 -12.83
CA PHE A 234 0.31 12.80 -13.80
C PHE A 234 0.53 14.19 -14.40
N SER A 235 -0.55 14.87 -14.83
CA SER A 235 -0.44 16.24 -15.33
C SER A 235 0.03 17.20 -14.24
N GLY A 236 -0.37 16.97 -12.98
CA GLY A 236 0.14 17.69 -11.82
C GLY A 236 1.66 17.57 -11.68
N ILE A 237 2.21 16.34 -11.74
CA ILE A 237 3.68 16.15 -11.68
C ILE A 237 4.36 16.88 -12.84
N VAL A 238 3.88 16.67 -14.07
CA VAL A 238 4.50 17.28 -15.26
C VAL A 238 4.46 18.80 -15.18
N ALA A 239 3.33 19.38 -14.76
CA ALA A 239 3.21 20.83 -14.60
C ALA A 239 4.13 21.37 -13.49
N SER A 240 4.19 20.72 -12.33
CA SER A 240 5.10 21.11 -11.24
C SER A 240 6.56 21.04 -11.68
N TYR A 241 6.97 19.95 -12.33
CA TYR A 241 8.33 19.79 -12.82
C TYR A 241 8.67 20.82 -13.90
N PHE A 242 7.71 21.15 -14.77
CA PHE A 242 7.91 22.19 -15.78
C PHE A 242 8.10 23.57 -15.13
N MET A 243 7.30 23.92 -14.11
CA MET A 243 7.45 25.17 -13.35
C MET A 243 8.77 25.26 -12.58
N GLU A 244 9.34 24.12 -12.19
CA GLU A 244 10.64 24.01 -11.53
C GLU A 244 11.82 23.83 -12.52
N ASN A 245 11.57 23.88 -13.84
CA ASN A 245 12.56 23.65 -14.90
C ASN A 245 13.23 22.26 -14.87
N LYS A 246 12.56 21.25 -14.30
CA LYS A 246 13.03 19.85 -14.20
C LYS A 246 12.76 19.05 -15.47
N VAL A 247 13.28 19.49 -16.62
CA VAL A 247 12.99 18.87 -17.94
C VAL A 247 13.47 17.42 -18.01
N VAL A 248 14.61 17.11 -17.39
CA VAL A 248 15.14 15.74 -17.36
C VAL A 248 14.23 14.82 -16.54
N ASP A 249 13.71 15.29 -15.40
CA ASP A 249 12.77 14.49 -14.59
C ASP A 249 11.46 14.24 -15.33
N ILE A 250 10.97 15.19 -16.12
CA ILE A 250 9.81 14.98 -17.00
C ILE A 250 10.10 13.84 -17.99
N ALA A 251 11.27 13.85 -18.63
CA ALA A 251 11.66 12.80 -19.56
C ALA A 251 11.76 11.43 -18.89
N ILE A 252 12.42 11.35 -17.71
CA ILE A 252 12.51 10.12 -16.92
C ILE A 252 11.11 9.62 -16.57
N LEU A 253 10.24 10.50 -16.07
CA LEU A 253 8.87 10.15 -15.69
C LEU A 253 8.10 9.57 -16.88
N ILE A 254 8.08 10.25 -18.03
CA ILE A 254 7.32 9.83 -19.22
C ILE A 254 7.82 8.47 -19.72
N ILE A 255 9.15 8.30 -19.83
CA ILE A 255 9.75 7.07 -20.34
C ILE A 255 9.46 5.91 -19.38
N ALA A 256 9.69 6.11 -18.08
CA ALA A 256 9.49 5.07 -17.09
C ALA A 256 8.02 4.68 -16.92
N THR A 257 7.09 5.64 -17.04
CA THR A 257 5.65 5.38 -16.82
C THR A 257 4.88 4.95 -18.08
N ALA A 258 5.48 5.00 -19.27
CA ALA A 258 4.85 4.54 -20.51
C ALA A 258 4.28 3.09 -20.44
N PRO A 259 4.97 2.09 -19.83
CA PRO A 259 4.42 0.75 -19.66
C PRO A 259 3.14 0.71 -18.81
N ILE A 260 3.00 1.62 -17.84
CA ILE A 260 1.81 1.73 -16.98
C ILE A 260 0.60 2.11 -17.84
N GLY A 261 0.72 3.20 -18.61
CA GLY A 261 -0.36 3.69 -19.47
C GLY A 261 -0.76 2.66 -20.52
N PHE A 262 0.22 1.99 -21.13
CA PHE A 262 -0.04 0.92 -22.10
C PHE A 262 -0.80 -0.26 -21.48
N TYR A 263 -0.33 -0.77 -20.33
CA TYR A 263 -0.97 -1.89 -19.65
C TYR A 263 -2.39 -1.53 -19.20
N PHE A 264 -2.56 -0.37 -18.56
CA PHE A 264 -3.84 0.13 -18.08
C PHE A 264 -4.86 0.26 -19.22
N PHE A 265 -4.49 0.94 -20.31
CA PHE A 265 -5.42 1.15 -21.43
C PHE A 265 -5.79 -0.17 -22.11
N ARG A 266 -4.82 -1.06 -22.32
CA ARG A 266 -5.07 -2.40 -22.85
C ARG A 266 -6.01 -3.18 -21.93
N TRP A 267 -5.78 -3.15 -20.62
CA TRP A 267 -6.61 -3.85 -19.63
C TRP A 267 -8.04 -3.29 -19.61
N MET A 268 -8.19 -1.97 -19.63
CA MET A 268 -9.48 -1.28 -19.70
C MET A 268 -10.29 -1.71 -20.94
N VAL A 269 -9.71 -1.60 -22.14
CA VAL A 269 -10.39 -1.95 -23.40
C VAL A 269 -10.79 -3.42 -23.44
N ARG A 270 -9.92 -4.32 -22.94
CA ARG A 270 -10.22 -5.75 -22.87
C ARG A 270 -11.33 -6.04 -21.87
N SER A 271 -11.30 -5.40 -20.70
CA SER A 271 -12.30 -5.59 -19.65
C SER A 271 -13.67 -5.07 -20.02
N TRP A 272 -13.76 -4.00 -20.82
CA TRP A 272 -15.06 -3.53 -21.32
C TRP A 272 -15.70 -4.44 -22.37
N LYS A 273 -14.91 -5.33 -22.97
CA LYS A 273 -15.37 -6.32 -23.96
C LYS A 273 -15.64 -7.69 -23.34
N ASN A 274 -14.87 -8.05 -22.32
CA ASN A 274 -15.00 -9.32 -21.60
C ASN A 274 -14.62 -9.15 -20.13
N ASP A 275 -15.56 -9.43 -19.24
CA ASP A 275 -15.41 -9.34 -17.79
C ASP A 275 -14.43 -10.39 -17.23
N ASP A 276 -14.07 -11.45 -17.97
CA ASP A 276 -13.02 -12.41 -17.56
C ASP A 276 -11.66 -11.74 -17.29
N HIS A 277 -11.45 -10.53 -17.84
CA HIS A 277 -10.24 -9.75 -17.60
C HIS A 277 -10.28 -8.99 -16.26
N ILE A 278 -11.42 -8.93 -15.59
CA ILE A 278 -11.60 -8.40 -14.23
C ILE A 278 -11.25 -9.50 -13.24
N ASN A 279 -9.95 -9.67 -13.01
CA ASN A 279 -9.44 -10.74 -12.16
C ASN A 279 -8.24 -10.27 -11.33
N PHE A 280 -7.91 -11.08 -10.32
CA PHE A 280 -6.78 -10.86 -9.41
C PHE A 280 -5.47 -10.62 -10.18
N ARG A 281 -5.17 -11.43 -11.20
CA ARG A 281 -3.88 -11.39 -11.92
C ARG A 281 -3.67 -10.08 -12.66
N ASN A 282 -4.67 -9.60 -13.41
CA ASN A 282 -4.54 -8.32 -14.11
C ASN A 282 -4.41 -7.14 -13.13
N THR A 283 -5.15 -7.21 -12.02
CA THR A 283 -5.08 -6.18 -10.97
C THR A 283 -3.70 -6.15 -10.31
N MET A 284 -3.13 -7.31 -9.96
CA MET A 284 -1.80 -7.40 -9.36
C MET A 284 -0.69 -7.02 -10.36
N ASN A 285 -0.83 -7.39 -11.63
CA ASN A 285 0.11 -6.96 -12.67
C ASN A 285 0.09 -5.44 -12.85
N MET A 286 -1.10 -4.81 -12.85
CA MET A 286 -1.22 -3.35 -12.88
C MET A 286 -0.49 -2.71 -11.69
N ASN A 287 -0.70 -3.22 -10.48
CA ASN A 287 -0.02 -2.73 -9.27
C ASN A 287 1.50 -2.91 -9.34
N ALA A 288 1.97 -4.07 -9.80
CA ALA A 288 3.39 -4.37 -9.92
C ALA A 288 4.08 -3.48 -10.96
N ILE A 289 3.52 -3.39 -12.18
CA ILE A 289 4.04 -2.53 -13.25
C ILE A 289 4.09 -1.09 -12.77
N SER A 290 3.01 -0.60 -12.17
CA SER A 290 2.92 0.78 -11.68
C SER A 290 3.96 1.08 -10.60
N SER A 291 4.05 0.20 -9.59
CA SER A 291 4.97 0.43 -8.48
C SER A 291 6.43 0.37 -8.91
N ILE A 292 6.79 -0.63 -9.71
CA ILE A 292 8.17 -0.78 -10.18
C ILE A 292 8.56 0.42 -11.07
N ALA A 293 7.72 0.79 -12.04
CA ALA A 293 7.99 1.90 -12.94
C ALA A 293 8.12 3.24 -12.20
N LEU A 294 7.19 3.57 -11.29
CA LEU A 294 7.25 4.81 -10.52
C LEU A 294 8.42 4.82 -9.54
N SER A 295 8.66 3.71 -8.83
CA SER A 295 9.80 3.62 -7.90
C SER A 295 11.13 3.77 -8.63
N LEU A 296 11.30 3.11 -9.78
CA LEU A 296 12.50 3.26 -10.61
C LEU A 296 12.67 4.69 -11.11
N ALA A 297 11.58 5.34 -11.55
CA ALA A 297 11.63 6.74 -11.98
C ALA A 297 12.14 7.65 -10.85
N PHE A 298 11.51 7.58 -9.67
CA PHE A 298 11.84 8.45 -8.54
C PHE A 298 13.22 8.14 -7.94
N ILE A 299 13.62 6.86 -7.85
CA ILE A 299 14.97 6.49 -7.44
C ILE A 299 16.01 7.03 -8.43
N THR A 300 15.74 6.94 -9.74
CA THR A 300 16.64 7.47 -10.77
C THR A 300 16.81 8.99 -10.63
N MET A 301 15.70 9.72 -10.46
CA MET A 301 15.73 11.17 -10.20
C MET A 301 16.55 11.49 -8.93
N LEU A 302 16.27 10.79 -7.83
CA LEU A 302 16.97 10.98 -6.56
C LEU A 302 18.50 10.78 -6.71
N VAL A 303 18.92 9.73 -7.41
CA VAL A 303 20.33 9.45 -7.66
C VAL A 303 20.97 10.54 -8.53
N LEU A 304 20.31 10.97 -9.60
CA LEU A 304 20.84 12.01 -10.49
C LEU A 304 20.95 13.38 -9.80
N HIS A 305 19.99 13.72 -8.95
CA HIS A 305 20.02 14.92 -8.11
C HIS A 305 21.20 14.87 -7.12
N HIS A 306 21.41 13.73 -6.47
CA HIS A 306 22.50 13.57 -5.51
C HIS A 306 23.89 13.75 -6.15
N PHE A 307 24.08 13.22 -7.35
CA PHE A 307 25.34 13.36 -8.08
C PHE A 307 25.44 14.67 -8.90
N LYS A 308 24.46 15.59 -8.78
CA LYS A 308 24.41 16.88 -9.49
C LYS A 308 24.62 16.77 -11.01
N PHE A 309 24.15 15.68 -11.63
CA PHE A 309 24.28 15.50 -13.07
C PHE A 309 23.35 16.40 -13.88
N ILE A 310 22.45 17.16 -13.22
CA ILE A 310 21.42 17.97 -13.88
C ILE A 310 21.36 19.35 -13.19
N TYR A 311 21.65 20.39 -13.97
CA TYR A 311 21.30 21.80 -13.72
C TYR A 311 20.34 22.26 -14.81
#